data_AF-A0A9Q9IDE8-F1
#
_entry.id   AF-A0A9Q9IDE8-F1
#
_cell.length_a   1.000
_cell.length_b   1.000
_cell.length_c   1.000
_cell.angle_alpha   90.00
_cell.angle_beta   90.00
_cell.angle_gamma   90.00
#
_symmetry.space_group_name_H-M   'P 1'
#
loop_
_entity.id
_entity.type
_entity.pdbx_description
1 polymer ?
#
loop_
_entity_poly.entity_id
_entity_poly.type
_entity_poly.pdbx_seq_one_letter_code
_entity_poly.pdbx_strand_id
1 'polypeptide(L)'
;MDASTVHVPPKVAALAARQQLGMPVAGHKGTHPVVECLTGLVIAGVIFGVAAGVYWVGQYIMVKPLAMLFLILVLAGLAATGYAFYLLFRPYVVVYHFEHGLVWTRNRRTEAAQFSWVDEMYVTRKDAKATAAGLVTLDGRELDITGADKADYTAFVDRLEAVLVARRRLVRTERRRPTGRGAAGIGLSDRALAVMAVIGGGALVAAIAVPLSKVGLPGPVAAIIGFLVIGIGIGLIGARVDGRIAVIGGIFAAVAGIVAMVTVARAVPSVNKYVTATVVLAVEMGIVSVVVGLYQRLPALPPTRARKKLAARHGWEFLPALAVAVPGPVSAQRLIGVQEGAPSMQLHDVLRGTVNGVPVLVGDRQRRRPRRSDPVQTVWMVPLPAPVPYFPHTALTPPGQGQGDALADDLLRAFADQAAGRPFGITPPWWMEGSFLLCEGPGDPETIASWVNALTRIVAQMPWDTVRARIAGSPSA
;
A
#
# COMPACT_ATOMS: atom_id res chain seq x y z
N MET A 1 -20.32 -18.33 24.69
CA MET A 1 -20.97 -17.47 23.67
C MET A 1 -21.66 -18.42 22.72
N ASP A 2 -22.98 -18.48 22.82
CA ASP A 2 -23.79 -19.31 21.93
C ASP A 2 -23.51 -18.93 20.48
N ALA A 3 -23.42 -19.95 19.63
CA ALA A 3 -23.31 -19.78 18.19
C ALA A 3 -24.58 -19.06 17.70
N SER A 4 -24.56 -17.73 17.74
CA SER A 4 -25.50 -16.92 16.99
C SER A 4 -25.36 -17.39 15.55
N THR A 5 -26.40 -18.06 15.06
CA THR A 5 -26.42 -18.65 13.72
C THR A 5 -26.13 -17.53 12.74
N VAL A 6 -24.88 -17.48 12.25
CA VAL A 6 -24.44 -16.46 11.31
C VAL A 6 -25.35 -16.60 10.11
N HIS A 7 -26.20 -15.59 9.87
CA HIS A 7 -27.10 -15.64 8.73
C HIS A 7 -26.27 -15.43 7.46
N VAL A 8 -26.00 -16.54 6.76
CA VAL A 8 -25.23 -16.54 5.51
C VAL A 8 -26.20 -16.51 4.32
N PRO A 9 -26.11 -15.51 3.43
CA PRO A 9 -26.94 -15.49 2.23
C PRO A 9 -26.73 -16.74 1.35
N PRO A 10 -27.76 -17.27 0.68
CA PRO A 10 -27.66 -18.51 -0.10
C PRO A 10 -26.52 -18.51 -1.14
N LYS A 11 -26.28 -17.36 -1.79
CA LYS A 11 -25.19 -17.18 -2.76
C LYS A 11 -23.79 -17.30 -2.12
N VAL A 12 -23.64 -16.85 -0.87
CA VAL A 12 -22.40 -16.95 -0.10
C VAL A 12 -22.19 -18.40 0.35
N ALA A 13 -23.25 -19.05 0.85
CA ALA A 13 -23.20 -20.46 1.25
C ALA A 13 -22.87 -21.38 0.07
N ALA A 14 -23.50 -21.18 -1.09
CA ALA A 14 -23.22 -21.95 -2.30
C ALA A 14 -21.76 -21.80 -2.78
N LEU A 15 -21.20 -20.58 -2.71
CA LEU A 15 -19.80 -20.34 -3.07
C LEU A 15 -18.83 -20.98 -2.06
N ALA A 16 -19.14 -20.90 -0.77
CA ALA A 16 -18.36 -21.55 0.29
C ALA A 16 -18.34 -23.07 0.12
N ALA A 17 -19.50 -23.68 -0.16
CA ALA A 17 -19.62 -25.11 -0.42
C ALA A 17 -18.80 -25.54 -1.65
N ARG A 18 -18.88 -24.77 -2.75
CA ARG A 18 -18.09 -25.04 -3.97
C ARG A 18 -16.58 -24.99 -3.73
N GLN A 19 -16.13 -24.13 -2.82
CA GLN A 19 -14.72 -23.96 -2.45
C GLN A 19 -14.30 -24.81 -1.25
N GLN A 20 -15.21 -25.66 -0.74
CA GLN A 20 -15.00 -26.54 0.41
C GLN A 20 -14.49 -25.78 1.65
N LEU A 21 -15.06 -24.61 1.93
CA LEU A 21 -14.56 -23.75 3.02
C LEU A 21 -14.99 -24.19 4.43
N GLY A 22 -15.84 -25.21 4.54
CA GLY A 22 -16.38 -25.69 5.82
C GLY A 22 -17.59 -24.89 6.31
N MET A 23 -17.85 -24.97 7.62
CA MET A 23 -18.99 -24.30 8.26
C MET A 23 -18.74 -22.80 8.52
N PRO A 24 -19.79 -21.95 8.52
CA PRO A 24 -19.64 -20.54 8.84
C PRO A 24 -19.33 -20.34 10.32
N VAL A 25 -18.28 -19.56 10.60
CA VAL A 25 -17.78 -19.26 11.95
C VAL A 25 -18.24 -17.89 12.43
N ALA A 26 -18.08 -16.86 11.58
CA ALA A 26 -18.44 -15.48 11.92
C ALA A 26 -18.79 -14.68 10.67
N GLY A 27 -19.58 -13.61 10.82
CA GLY A 27 -19.87 -12.66 9.75
C GLY A 27 -19.70 -11.24 10.25
N HIS A 28 -19.06 -10.39 9.45
CA HIS A 28 -18.85 -8.98 9.76
C HIS A 28 -19.33 -8.11 8.61
N LYS A 29 -20.19 -7.14 8.93
CA LYS A 29 -20.73 -6.16 7.98
C LYS A 29 -19.89 -4.90 8.05
N GLY A 30 -19.33 -4.49 6.92
CA GLY A 30 -18.67 -3.20 6.80
C GLY A 30 -19.62 -2.03 6.97
N THR A 31 -19.07 -0.83 7.00
CA THR A 31 -19.88 0.39 7.11
C THR A 31 -20.71 0.60 5.85
N HIS A 32 -21.99 0.91 6.01
CA HIS A 32 -22.87 1.15 4.87
C HIS A 32 -22.55 2.53 4.25
N PRO A 33 -22.23 2.61 2.95
CA PRO A 33 -21.76 3.85 2.32
C PRO A 33 -22.79 4.99 2.38
N VAL A 34 -24.09 4.65 2.34
CA VAL A 34 -25.16 5.65 2.52
C VAL A 34 -25.16 6.23 3.93
N VAL A 35 -24.93 5.41 4.96
CA VAL A 35 -24.89 5.89 6.35
C VAL A 35 -23.66 6.77 6.57
N GLU A 36 -22.51 6.38 6.01
CA GLU A 36 -21.30 7.22 6.04
C GLU A 36 -21.51 8.56 5.32
N CYS A 37 -22.14 8.54 4.13
CA CYS A 37 -22.47 9.74 3.39
C CYS A 37 -23.41 10.66 4.18
N LEU A 38 -24.51 10.12 4.73
CA LEU A 38 -25.43 10.91 5.56
C LEU A 38 -24.73 11.52 6.78
N THR A 39 -23.88 10.74 7.44
CA THR A 39 -23.08 11.24 8.58
C THR A 39 -22.14 12.37 8.14
N GLY A 40 -21.46 12.22 7.00
CA GLY A 40 -20.60 13.27 6.43
C GLY A 40 -21.37 14.53 6.05
N LEU A 41 -22.59 14.39 5.51
CA LEU A 41 -23.47 15.52 5.18
C LEU A 41 -23.95 16.27 6.43
N VAL A 42 -24.27 15.54 7.52
CA VAL A 42 -24.60 16.18 8.82
C VAL A 42 -23.40 16.99 9.33
N ILE A 43 -22.19 16.43 9.30
CA ILE A 43 -20.96 17.15 9.69
C ILE A 43 -20.76 18.40 8.83
N ALA A 44 -20.92 18.28 7.50
CA ALA A 44 -20.81 19.42 6.60
C ALA A 44 -21.86 20.49 6.91
N GLY A 45 -23.10 20.09 7.19
CA GLY A 45 -24.18 20.98 7.61
C GLY A 45 -23.85 21.76 8.88
N VAL A 46 -23.26 21.11 9.89
CA VAL A 46 -22.77 21.78 11.10
C VAL A 46 -21.69 22.81 10.77
N ILE A 47 -20.71 22.46 9.92
CA ILE A 47 -19.65 23.40 9.51
C ILE A 47 -20.23 24.63 8.79
N PHE A 48 -21.19 24.43 7.88
CA PHE A 48 -21.87 25.54 7.21
C PHE A 48 -22.72 26.38 8.16
N GLY A 49 -23.37 25.75 9.15
CA GLY A 49 -24.10 26.47 10.21
C GLY A 49 -23.19 27.38 11.02
N VAL A 50 -22.01 26.88 11.41
CA VAL A 50 -20.99 27.70 12.09
C VAL A 50 -20.48 28.81 11.18
N ALA A 51 -20.23 28.53 9.90
CA ALA A 51 -19.84 29.55 8.93
C ALA A 51 -20.89 30.67 8.81
N ALA A 52 -22.17 30.30 8.72
CA ALA A 52 -23.27 31.26 8.66
C ALA A 52 -23.35 32.13 9.92
N GLY A 53 -23.14 31.54 11.11
CA GLY A 53 -23.05 32.28 12.37
C GLY A 53 -21.87 33.26 12.41
N VAL A 54 -20.68 32.83 11.98
CA VAL A 54 -19.49 33.69 11.88
C VAL A 54 -19.74 34.86 10.91
N TYR A 55 -20.37 34.59 9.77
CA TYR A 55 -20.75 35.62 8.82
C TYR A 55 -21.75 36.62 9.42
N TRP A 56 -22.79 36.12 10.10
CA TRP A 56 -23.79 36.95 10.77
C TRP A 56 -23.17 37.86 11.83
N VAL A 57 -22.31 37.32 12.72
CA VAL A 57 -21.58 38.13 13.71
C VAL A 57 -20.63 39.13 13.02
N GLY A 58 -19.98 38.72 11.94
CA GLY A 58 -19.07 39.57 11.16
C GLY A 58 -19.74 40.78 10.50
N GLN A 59 -21.06 40.77 10.31
CA GLN A 59 -21.81 41.97 9.86
C GLN A 59 -21.86 43.07 10.91
N TYR A 60 -21.78 42.71 12.20
CA TYR A 60 -21.81 43.65 13.32
C TYR A 60 -20.41 44.02 13.81
N ILE A 61 -19.43 43.14 13.61
CA ILE A 61 -18.06 43.29 14.09
C ILE A 61 -17.11 43.24 12.89
N MET A 62 -16.69 44.41 12.38
CA MET A 62 -15.76 44.52 11.24
C MET A 62 -14.33 44.12 11.64
N VAL A 63 -14.11 42.82 11.83
CA VAL A 63 -12.80 42.25 12.18
C VAL A 63 -12.37 41.32 11.05
N LYS A 64 -11.31 41.70 10.33
CA LYS A 64 -10.73 40.92 9.21
C LYS A 64 -10.54 39.41 9.53
N PRO A 65 -10.10 39.01 10.74
CA PRO A 65 -10.07 37.61 11.15
C PRO A 65 -11.38 36.82 10.97
N LEU A 66 -12.55 37.43 11.20
CA LEU A 66 -13.85 36.76 11.05
C LEU A 66 -14.14 36.41 9.58
N ALA A 67 -13.77 37.31 8.65
CA ALA A 67 -13.92 37.05 7.22
C ALA A 67 -13.02 35.89 6.74
N MET A 68 -11.78 35.80 7.26
CA MET A 68 -10.90 34.66 6.97
C MET A 68 -11.42 33.36 7.58
N LEU A 69 -11.89 33.39 8.82
CA LEU A 69 -12.48 32.22 9.48
C LEU A 69 -13.72 31.72 8.71
N PHE A 70 -14.59 32.64 8.29
CA PHE A 70 -15.74 32.32 7.44
C PHE A 70 -15.31 31.59 6.17
N LEU A 71 -14.33 32.13 5.44
CA LEU A 71 -13.82 31.52 4.21
C LEU A 71 -13.26 30.11 4.48
N ILE A 72 -12.47 29.93 5.54
CA ILE A 72 -11.92 28.62 5.93
C ILE A 72 -13.04 27.62 6.23
N LEU A 73 -14.06 28.03 6.98
CA LEU A 73 -15.20 27.17 7.30
C LEU A 73 -16.01 26.79 6.06
N VAL A 74 -16.25 27.73 5.13
CA VAL A 74 -16.92 27.43 3.87
C VAL A 74 -16.13 26.40 3.06
N LEU A 75 -14.81 26.58 2.94
CA LEU A 75 -13.94 25.63 2.24
C LEU A 75 -13.94 24.26 2.93
N ALA A 76 -13.88 24.22 4.26
CA ALA A 76 -13.97 22.98 5.03
C ALA A 76 -15.33 22.28 4.85
N GLY A 77 -16.43 23.03 4.81
CA GLY A 77 -17.77 22.49 4.57
C GLY A 77 -17.91 21.91 3.16
N LEU A 78 -17.36 22.58 2.15
CA LEU A 78 -17.31 22.08 0.77
C LEU A 78 -16.48 20.79 0.68
N ALA A 79 -15.30 20.77 1.30
CA ALA A 79 -14.46 19.58 1.35
C ALA A 79 -15.14 18.41 2.07
N ALA A 80 -15.82 18.67 3.20
CA ALA A 80 -16.59 17.67 3.93
C ALA A 80 -17.75 17.12 3.09
N THR A 81 -18.45 17.99 2.35
CA THR A 81 -19.52 17.60 1.43
C THR A 81 -19.00 16.72 0.31
N GLY A 82 -17.91 17.14 -0.35
CA GLY A 82 -17.26 16.35 -1.40
C GLY A 82 -16.80 14.99 -0.88
N TYR A 83 -16.19 14.96 0.31
CA TYR A 83 -15.80 13.72 0.97
C TYR A 83 -17.01 12.83 1.29
N ALA A 84 -18.11 13.38 1.78
CA ALA A 84 -19.33 12.62 2.08
C ALA A 84 -19.89 11.91 0.83
N PHE A 85 -19.97 12.61 -0.30
CA PHE A 85 -20.37 11.99 -1.57
C PHE A 85 -19.34 10.97 -2.08
N TYR A 86 -18.04 11.23 -1.88
CA TYR A 86 -17.00 10.26 -2.20
C TYR A 86 -17.20 8.93 -1.46
N LEU A 87 -17.75 8.94 -0.23
CA LEU A 87 -18.06 7.71 0.53
C LEU A 87 -19.15 6.86 -0.13
N LEU A 88 -20.05 7.43 -0.94
CA LEU A 88 -21.02 6.63 -1.71
C LEU A 88 -20.38 5.71 -2.74
N PHE A 89 -19.20 6.10 -3.24
CA PHE A 89 -18.45 5.31 -4.21
C PHE A 89 -17.56 4.25 -3.54
N ARG A 90 -17.47 4.25 -2.20
CA ARG A 90 -16.76 3.19 -1.50
C ARG A 90 -17.51 1.88 -1.64
N PRO A 91 -16.79 0.77 -1.90
CA PRO A 91 -17.43 -0.52 -1.98
C PRO A 91 -18.04 -0.90 -0.63
N TYR A 92 -19.31 -1.33 -0.64
CA TYR A 92 -19.89 -1.99 0.52
C TYR A 92 -19.36 -3.42 0.58
N VAL A 93 -18.67 -3.76 1.68
CA VAL A 93 -18.03 -5.05 1.88
C VAL A 93 -18.67 -5.75 3.08
N VAL A 94 -19.03 -7.01 2.89
CA VAL A 94 -19.44 -7.91 3.98
C VAL A 94 -18.56 -9.15 3.91
N VAL A 95 -17.97 -9.53 5.03
CA VAL A 95 -17.00 -10.63 5.12
C VAL A 95 -17.57 -11.74 6.00
N TYR A 96 -17.51 -12.97 5.51
CA TYR A 96 -17.93 -14.17 6.19
C TYR A 96 -16.71 -15.07 6.37
N HIS A 97 -16.40 -15.39 7.61
CA HIS A 97 -15.36 -16.32 8.02
C HIS A 97 -15.93 -17.73 8.08
N PHE A 98 -15.27 -18.66 7.38
CA PHE A 98 -15.52 -20.09 7.38
C PHE A 98 -14.27 -20.83 7.89
N GLU A 99 -14.41 -22.09 8.31
CA GLU A 99 -13.32 -22.88 8.91
C GLU A 99 -12.01 -22.92 8.10
N HIS A 100 -12.11 -22.89 6.77
CA HIS A 100 -10.96 -23.01 5.86
C HIS A 100 -10.76 -21.78 4.97
N GLY A 101 -11.55 -20.72 5.14
CA GLY A 101 -11.35 -19.50 4.37
C GLY A 101 -12.37 -18.41 4.61
N LEU A 102 -12.46 -17.51 3.64
CA LEU A 102 -13.27 -16.32 3.69
C LEU A 102 -14.12 -16.22 2.43
N VAL A 103 -15.36 -15.76 2.60
CA VAL A 103 -16.21 -15.30 1.50
C VAL A 103 -16.56 -13.87 1.77
N TRP A 104 -16.42 -13.00 0.78
CA TRP A 104 -16.84 -11.61 0.90
C TRP A 104 -17.73 -11.19 -0.26
N THR A 105 -18.61 -10.24 0.01
CA THR A 105 -19.42 -9.60 -1.01
C THR A 105 -18.96 -8.16 -1.19
N ARG A 106 -18.61 -7.78 -2.42
CA ARG A 106 -18.22 -6.41 -2.81
C ARG A 106 -19.13 -5.97 -3.94
N ASN A 107 -19.99 -4.97 -3.70
CA ASN A 107 -20.90 -4.43 -4.71
C ASN A 107 -21.69 -5.52 -5.49
N ARG A 108 -22.33 -6.45 -4.75
CA ARG A 108 -23.09 -7.63 -5.26
C ARG A 108 -22.27 -8.74 -5.93
N ARG A 109 -20.96 -8.55 -6.13
CA ARG A 109 -20.05 -9.63 -6.50
C ARG A 109 -19.67 -10.40 -5.26
N THR A 110 -19.70 -11.73 -5.35
CA THR A 110 -19.32 -12.62 -4.26
C THR A 110 -18.02 -13.28 -4.64
N GLU A 111 -17.04 -13.19 -3.77
CA GLU A 111 -15.70 -13.72 -3.97
C GLU A 111 -15.33 -14.56 -2.75
N ALA A 112 -14.48 -15.56 -2.97
CA ALA A 112 -13.99 -16.43 -1.92
C ALA A 112 -12.48 -16.62 -2.04
N ALA A 113 -11.85 -16.87 -0.90
CA ALA A 113 -10.47 -17.32 -0.82
C ALA A 113 -10.30 -18.28 0.36
N GLN A 114 -9.60 -19.38 0.12
CA GLN A 114 -9.10 -20.23 1.20
C GLN A 114 -8.02 -19.48 1.98
N PHE A 115 -7.81 -19.84 3.25
CA PHE A 115 -6.72 -19.25 4.03
C PHE A 115 -5.34 -19.58 3.46
N SER A 116 -5.20 -20.71 2.78
CA SER A 116 -3.99 -21.07 2.01
C SER A 116 -3.71 -20.11 0.84
N TRP A 117 -4.73 -19.36 0.38
CA TRP A 117 -4.61 -18.37 -0.69
C TRP A 117 -4.44 -16.96 -0.16
N VAL A 118 -4.48 -16.75 1.15
CA VAL A 118 -4.16 -15.45 1.75
C VAL A 118 -2.64 -15.32 1.78
N ASP A 119 -2.15 -14.29 1.13
CA ASP A 119 -0.73 -13.96 1.05
C ASP A 119 -0.32 -13.09 2.25
N GLU A 120 -1.05 -11.99 2.45
CA GLU A 120 -0.73 -10.99 3.48
C GLU A 120 -2.00 -10.54 4.18
N MET A 121 -1.93 -10.41 5.51
CA MET A 121 -2.86 -9.61 6.30
C MET A 121 -2.13 -8.38 6.82
N TYR A 122 -2.74 -7.22 6.64
CA TYR A 122 -2.27 -6.00 7.27
C TYR A 122 -3.28 -5.56 8.31
N VAL A 123 -2.78 -5.19 9.49
CA VAL A 123 -3.59 -4.64 10.58
C VAL A 123 -2.96 -3.33 11.03
N THR A 124 -3.77 -2.31 11.23
CA THR A 124 -3.38 -1.03 11.83
C THR A 124 -4.06 -0.94 13.18
N ARG A 125 -3.28 -0.95 14.26
CA ARG A 125 -3.80 -0.83 15.62
C ARG A 125 -3.56 0.57 16.18
N LYS A 126 -4.53 1.07 16.95
CA LYS A 126 -4.34 2.19 17.86
C LYS A 126 -4.54 1.62 19.26
N ASP A 127 -3.44 1.54 20.01
CA ASP A 127 -3.35 0.78 21.26
C ASP A 127 -3.71 -0.70 20.99
N ALA A 128 -4.55 -1.33 21.81
CA ALA A 128 -5.01 -2.71 21.60
C ALA A 128 -6.07 -2.84 20.49
N LYS A 129 -6.64 -1.73 19.98
CA LYS A 129 -7.82 -1.77 19.10
C LYS A 129 -7.43 -1.74 17.62
N ALA A 130 -8.01 -2.63 16.83
CA ALA A 130 -7.88 -2.58 15.38
C ALA A 130 -8.64 -1.34 14.85
N THR A 131 -7.97 -0.56 13.99
CA THR A 131 -8.53 0.64 13.36
C THR A 131 -8.69 0.49 11.86
N ALA A 132 -7.86 -0.34 11.23
CA ALA A 132 -7.97 -0.75 9.85
C ALA A 132 -7.35 -2.14 9.70
N ALA A 133 -7.89 -2.93 8.78
CA ALA A 133 -7.44 -4.27 8.50
C ALA A 133 -7.79 -4.60 7.06
N GLY A 134 -6.95 -5.38 6.43
CA GLY A 134 -7.27 -5.94 5.14
C GLY A 134 -6.41 -7.14 4.83
N LEU A 135 -6.84 -7.84 3.81
CA LEU A 135 -6.27 -9.10 3.36
C LEU A 135 -5.95 -8.99 1.89
N VAL A 136 -4.89 -9.69 1.50
CA VAL A 136 -4.53 -9.81 0.10
C VAL A 136 -4.32 -11.27 -0.21
N THR A 137 -4.96 -11.73 -1.26
CA THR A 137 -4.80 -13.09 -1.76
C THR A 137 -3.60 -13.21 -2.70
N LEU A 138 -3.14 -14.43 -2.93
CA LEU A 138 -2.02 -14.77 -3.82
C LEU A 138 -2.27 -14.37 -5.27
N ASP A 139 -3.53 -14.37 -5.71
CA ASP A 139 -3.95 -13.88 -7.03
C ASP A 139 -4.12 -12.34 -7.09
N GLY A 140 -3.82 -11.65 -6.00
CA GLY A 140 -3.79 -10.19 -5.91
C GLY A 140 -5.14 -9.52 -5.66
N ARG A 141 -6.16 -10.27 -5.22
CA ARG A 141 -7.44 -9.66 -4.79
C ARG A 141 -7.25 -9.04 -3.41
N GLU A 142 -7.77 -7.83 -3.26
CA GLU A 142 -7.76 -7.09 -2.00
C GLU A 142 -9.12 -7.12 -1.34
N LEU A 143 -9.09 -7.37 -0.04
CA LEU A 143 -10.23 -7.28 0.84
C LEU A 143 -9.92 -6.27 1.94
N ASP A 144 -10.49 -5.08 1.84
CA ASP A 144 -10.47 -4.10 2.91
C ASP A 144 -11.62 -4.41 3.88
N ILE A 145 -11.27 -4.71 5.13
CA ILE A 145 -12.24 -5.02 6.17
C ILE A 145 -12.51 -3.72 6.93
N THR A 146 -13.71 -3.17 6.72
CA THR A 146 -14.22 -2.03 7.48
C THR A 146 -15.24 -2.52 8.51
N GLY A 147 -15.45 -1.75 9.57
CA GLY A 147 -16.43 -2.06 10.61
C GLY A 147 -16.99 -0.81 11.27
N ALA A 148 -18.30 -0.78 11.47
CA ALA A 148 -18.99 0.33 12.13
C ALA A 148 -18.83 0.27 13.66
N ASP A 149 -18.98 -0.93 14.23
CA ASP A 149 -18.72 -1.18 15.65
C ASP A 149 -17.26 -1.58 15.86
N LYS A 150 -16.52 -0.75 16.58
CA LYS A 150 -15.09 -0.95 16.85
C LYS A 150 -14.81 -2.21 17.67
N ALA A 151 -15.71 -2.62 18.58
CA ALA A 151 -15.50 -3.78 19.43
C ALA A 151 -15.69 -5.08 18.65
N ASP A 152 -16.80 -5.22 17.94
CA ASP A 152 -17.06 -6.37 17.04
C ASP A 152 -16.00 -6.46 15.94
N TYR A 153 -15.64 -5.32 15.34
CA TYR A 153 -14.57 -5.23 14.34
C TYR A 153 -13.23 -5.75 14.88
N THR A 154 -12.81 -5.30 16.07
CA THR A 154 -11.54 -5.73 16.66
C THR A 154 -11.57 -7.23 16.96
N ALA A 155 -12.65 -7.75 17.55
CA ALA A 155 -12.79 -9.18 17.82
C ALA A 155 -12.81 -10.04 16.54
N PHE A 156 -13.39 -9.54 15.45
CA PHE A 156 -13.35 -10.21 14.15
C PHE A 156 -11.93 -10.24 13.57
N VAL A 157 -11.23 -9.10 13.59
CA VAL A 157 -9.83 -8.98 13.11
C VAL A 157 -8.89 -9.86 13.93
N ASP A 158 -9.00 -9.85 15.26
CA ASP A 158 -8.16 -10.66 16.16
C ASP A 158 -8.33 -12.16 15.88
N ARG A 159 -9.57 -12.62 15.59
CA ARG A 159 -9.84 -14.01 15.19
C ARG A 159 -9.18 -14.37 13.87
N LEU A 160 -9.28 -13.51 12.86
CA LEU A 160 -8.65 -13.75 11.56
C LEU A 160 -7.12 -13.77 11.68
N GLU A 161 -6.57 -12.84 12.45
CA GLU A 161 -5.14 -12.78 12.75
C GLU A 161 -4.68 -14.08 13.44
N ALA A 162 -5.39 -14.55 14.47
CA ALA A 162 -5.06 -15.80 15.14
C ALA A 162 -5.05 -17.02 14.19
N VAL A 163 -6.03 -17.12 13.28
CA VAL A 163 -6.09 -18.20 12.29
C VAL A 163 -4.91 -18.12 11.30
N LEU A 164 -4.56 -16.92 10.84
CA LEU A 164 -3.47 -16.73 9.88
C LEU A 164 -2.09 -16.91 10.51
N VAL A 165 -1.90 -16.48 11.77
CA VAL A 165 -0.69 -16.73 12.56
C VAL A 165 -0.51 -18.24 12.79
N ALA A 166 -1.58 -18.94 13.20
CA ALA A 166 -1.53 -20.40 13.39
C ALA A 166 -1.16 -21.14 12.09
N ARG A 167 -1.56 -20.59 10.93
CA ARG A 167 -1.23 -21.12 9.60
C ARG A 167 0.07 -20.56 9.01
N ARG A 168 0.90 -19.88 9.83
CA ARG A 168 2.20 -19.31 9.46
C ARG A 168 2.14 -18.37 8.24
N ARG A 169 1.04 -17.64 8.06
CA ARG A 169 0.91 -16.64 6.99
C ARG A 169 1.47 -15.30 7.45
N LEU A 170 1.95 -14.52 6.47
CA LEU A 170 2.50 -13.18 6.72
C LEU A 170 1.40 -12.27 7.27
N VAL A 171 1.41 -12.10 8.59
CA VAL A 171 0.62 -11.08 9.27
C VAL A 171 1.54 -9.94 9.61
N ARG A 172 1.32 -8.78 8.98
CA ARG A 172 2.07 -7.56 9.25
C ARG A 172 1.25 -6.68 10.19
N THR A 173 1.47 -6.88 11.48
CA THR A 173 0.72 -6.20 12.56
C THR A 173 1.07 -4.71 12.70
N GLU A 174 2.16 -4.27 12.07
CA GLU A 174 2.55 -2.86 11.99
C GLU A 174 2.86 -2.43 10.55
N ARG A 175 1.82 -2.07 9.81
CA ARG A 175 1.94 -0.88 8.96
C ARG A 175 1.47 0.31 9.80
N ARG A 176 2.42 0.98 10.48
CA ARG A 176 2.43 2.43 10.29
C ARG A 176 2.51 2.57 8.77
N ARG A 177 1.37 2.85 8.11
CA ARG A 177 1.40 3.40 6.75
C ARG A 177 2.57 4.38 6.80
N PRO A 178 3.58 4.28 5.93
CA PRO A 178 4.56 5.34 5.85
C PRO A 178 3.77 6.60 5.47
N THR A 179 3.31 7.35 6.46
CA THR A 179 3.05 8.77 6.33
C THR A 179 4.44 9.32 6.03
N GLY A 180 4.74 9.42 4.73
CA GLY A 180 6.06 9.57 4.13
C GLY A 180 7.11 10.19 5.06
N ARG A 181 7.91 9.35 5.71
CA ARG A 181 9.06 9.80 6.53
C ARG A 181 10.32 8.96 6.32
N GLY A 182 10.33 8.09 5.30
CA GLY A 182 11.41 7.16 5.03
C GLY A 182 12.22 7.45 3.76
N ALA A 183 12.23 8.69 3.26
CA ALA A 183 13.19 9.13 2.26
C ALA A 183 13.97 10.31 2.85
N ALA A 184 15.01 9.98 3.62
CA ALA A 184 16.03 10.94 4.01
C ALA A 184 16.83 11.30 2.76
N GLY A 185 16.50 12.44 2.16
CA GLY A 185 17.16 12.97 0.98
C GLY A 185 16.60 14.33 0.60
N ILE A 186 17.22 15.39 1.14
CA ILE A 186 16.99 16.82 0.86
C ILE A 186 15.68 17.37 1.47
N GLY A 187 15.77 17.76 2.74
CA GLY A 187 14.73 18.50 3.44
C GLY A 187 14.59 19.94 2.94
N LEU A 188 13.80 20.14 1.90
CA LEU A 188 13.03 21.39 1.78
C LEU A 188 11.95 21.31 2.85
N SER A 189 11.97 22.24 3.82
CA SER A 189 10.91 22.32 4.83
C SER A 189 9.53 22.31 4.15
N ASP A 190 8.52 21.65 4.74
CA ASP A 190 7.16 21.57 4.16
C ASP A 190 6.61 22.97 3.76
N ARG A 191 7.11 24.03 4.41
CA ARG A 191 6.83 25.44 4.06
C ARG A 191 7.48 25.88 2.76
N ALA A 192 8.74 25.54 2.50
CA ALA A 192 9.43 25.90 1.26
C ALA A 192 8.80 25.17 0.05
N LEU A 193 8.37 23.92 0.23
CA LEU A 193 7.70 23.14 -0.81
C LEU A 193 6.31 23.71 -1.12
N ALA A 194 5.56 24.14 -0.09
CA ALA A 194 4.28 24.83 -0.27
C ALA A 194 4.45 26.20 -0.97
N VAL A 195 5.45 26.99 -0.59
CA VAL A 195 5.72 28.30 -1.21
C VAL A 195 6.13 28.16 -2.68
N MET A 196 7.03 27.23 -2.98
CA MET A 196 7.44 26.94 -4.36
C MET A 196 6.29 26.41 -5.20
N ALA A 197 5.41 25.59 -4.63
CA ALA A 197 4.22 25.10 -5.31
C ALA A 197 3.20 26.22 -5.61
N VAL A 198 3.00 27.15 -4.69
CA VAL A 198 2.08 28.28 -4.90
C VAL A 198 2.65 29.25 -5.95
N ILE A 199 3.92 29.65 -5.81
CA ILE A 199 4.55 30.61 -6.73
C ILE A 199 4.77 29.97 -8.11
N GLY A 200 5.38 28.80 -8.16
CA GLY A 200 5.66 28.08 -9.40
C GLY A 200 4.39 27.61 -10.08
N GLY A 201 3.42 27.07 -9.33
CA GLY A 201 2.13 26.66 -9.86
C GLY A 201 1.31 27.86 -10.36
N GLY A 202 1.32 28.99 -9.66
CA GLY A 202 0.68 30.23 -10.12
C GLY A 202 1.29 30.76 -11.43
N ALA A 203 2.62 30.77 -11.54
CA ALA A 203 3.31 31.16 -12.78
C ALA A 203 2.97 30.22 -13.95
N LEU A 204 2.89 28.92 -13.70
CA LEU A 204 2.47 27.91 -14.67
C LEU A 204 1.00 28.08 -15.11
N VAL A 205 0.10 28.38 -14.17
CA VAL A 205 -1.30 28.70 -14.49
C VAL A 205 -1.36 29.92 -15.39
N ALA A 206 -0.61 30.99 -15.08
CA ALA A 206 -0.53 32.18 -15.92
C ALA A 206 0.05 31.87 -17.31
N ALA A 207 1.09 31.03 -17.38
CA ALA A 207 1.71 30.61 -18.64
C ALA A 207 0.75 29.82 -19.55
N ILE A 208 -0.29 29.18 -18.99
CA ILE A 208 -1.36 28.51 -19.76
C ILE A 208 -2.51 29.47 -20.05
N ALA A 209 -2.97 30.22 -19.04
CA ALA A 209 -4.14 31.07 -19.14
C ALA A 209 -3.93 32.26 -20.10
N VAL A 210 -2.75 32.87 -20.10
CA VAL A 210 -2.45 34.04 -20.96
C VAL A 210 -2.52 33.66 -22.45
N PRO A 211 -1.83 32.62 -22.94
CA PRO A 211 -2.00 32.18 -24.33
C PRO A 211 -3.45 31.84 -24.68
N LEU A 212 -4.18 31.13 -23.81
CA LEU A 212 -5.58 30.79 -24.04
C LEU A 212 -6.46 32.04 -24.20
N SER A 213 -6.25 33.07 -23.38
CA SER A 213 -6.95 34.34 -23.52
C SER A 213 -6.64 35.06 -24.84
N LYS A 214 -5.40 34.96 -25.35
CA LYS A 214 -5.00 35.53 -26.65
C LYS A 214 -5.66 34.80 -27.83
N VAL A 215 -6.05 33.55 -27.65
CA VAL A 215 -6.81 32.76 -28.64
C VAL A 215 -8.33 33.03 -28.56
N GLY A 216 -8.75 33.98 -27.72
CA GLY A 216 -10.14 34.45 -27.65
C GLY A 216 -10.98 33.80 -26.54
N LEU A 217 -10.39 32.99 -25.66
CA LEU A 217 -11.11 32.49 -24.47
C LEU A 217 -11.33 33.64 -23.47
N PRO A 218 -12.53 33.75 -22.86
CA PRO A 218 -12.75 34.69 -21.77
C PRO A 218 -11.73 34.45 -20.65
N GLY A 219 -11.12 35.53 -20.14
CA GLY A 219 -10.06 35.46 -19.13
C GLY A 219 -10.37 34.51 -17.95
N PRO A 220 -11.58 34.53 -17.36
CA PRO A 220 -11.92 33.62 -16.29
C PRO A 220 -11.96 32.14 -16.72
N VAL A 221 -12.43 31.84 -17.94
CA VAL A 221 -12.44 30.48 -18.50
C VAL A 221 -11.01 29.99 -18.74
N ALA A 222 -10.14 30.85 -19.29
CA ALA A 222 -8.73 30.55 -19.48
C ALA A 222 -8.02 30.25 -18.14
N ALA A 223 -8.35 30.99 -17.08
CA ALA A 223 -7.83 30.74 -15.74
C ALA A 223 -8.29 29.39 -15.18
N ILE A 224 -9.57 29.04 -15.29
CA ILE A 224 -10.12 27.75 -14.86
C ILE A 224 -9.38 26.59 -15.53
N ILE A 225 -9.19 26.67 -16.85
CA ILE A 225 -8.45 25.65 -17.61
C ILE A 225 -7.00 25.57 -17.12
N GLY A 226 -6.33 26.70 -16.91
CA GLY A 226 -4.97 26.73 -16.36
C GLY A 226 -4.86 26.05 -15.00
N PHE A 227 -5.75 26.38 -14.06
CA PHE A 227 -5.79 25.76 -12.72
C PHE A 227 -6.06 24.25 -12.80
N LEU A 228 -7.01 23.80 -13.64
CA LEU A 228 -7.30 22.37 -13.83
C LEU A 228 -6.11 21.62 -14.44
N VAL A 229 -5.49 22.13 -15.50
CA VAL A 229 -4.36 21.47 -16.17
C VAL A 229 -3.18 21.32 -15.23
N ILE A 230 -2.83 22.40 -14.50
CA ILE A 230 -1.75 22.35 -13.51
C ILE A 230 -2.11 21.47 -12.32
N GLY A 231 -3.35 21.55 -11.82
CA GLY A 231 -3.82 20.69 -10.73
C GLY A 231 -3.76 19.21 -11.07
N ILE A 232 -4.23 18.84 -12.27
CA ILE A 232 -4.13 17.47 -12.79
C ILE A 232 -2.67 17.07 -13.00
N GLY A 233 -1.85 17.92 -13.64
CA GLY A 233 -0.44 17.64 -13.89
C GLY A 233 0.35 17.39 -12.60
N ILE A 234 0.24 18.29 -11.62
CA ILE A 234 0.85 18.17 -10.29
C ILE A 234 0.28 16.97 -9.55
N GLY A 235 -1.03 16.71 -9.64
CA GLY A 235 -1.67 15.53 -9.04
C GLY A 235 -1.07 14.23 -9.57
N LEU A 236 -0.90 14.12 -10.89
CA LEU A 236 -0.34 12.95 -11.57
C LEU A 236 1.15 12.75 -11.25
N ILE A 237 1.95 13.80 -11.35
CA ILE A 237 3.39 13.78 -11.05
C ILE A 237 3.60 13.52 -9.55
N GLY A 238 2.85 14.24 -8.71
CA GLY A 238 2.93 14.14 -7.27
C GLY A 238 2.63 12.73 -6.81
N ALA A 239 1.53 12.14 -7.25
CA ALA A 239 1.26 10.75 -6.89
C ALA A 239 2.34 9.76 -7.39
N ARG A 240 3.20 10.15 -8.36
CA ARG A 240 4.40 9.39 -8.80
C ARG A 240 5.61 9.55 -7.91
N VAL A 241 5.85 10.75 -7.41
CA VAL A 241 7.06 11.07 -6.65
C VAL A 241 6.78 10.98 -5.15
N ASP A 242 5.75 11.68 -4.68
CA ASP A 242 5.32 11.73 -3.29
C ASP A 242 3.83 12.12 -3.21
N GLY A 243 3.03 11.30 -2.52
CA GLY A 243 1.60 11.56 -2.30
C GLY A 243 1.29 12.94 -1.68
N ARG A 244 2.24 13.55 -0.96
CA ARG A 244 2.10 14.94 -0.44
C ARG A 244 1.99 15.97 -1.57
N ILE A 245 2.74 15.78 -2.65
CA ILE A 245 2.68 16.67 -3.83
C ILE A 245 1.33 16.51 -4.55
N ALA A 246 0.71 15.33 -4.49
CA ALA A 246 -0.61 15.13 -5.08
C ALA A 246 -1.69 16.01 -4.42
N VAL A 247 -1.57 16.27 -3.11
CA VAL A 247 -2.48 17.17 -2.37
C VAL A 247 -2.44 18.58 -2.94
N ILE A 248 -1.26 19.05 -3.35
CA ILE A 248 -1.08 20.36 -4.00
C ILE A 248 -1.89 20.42 -5.30
N GLY A 249 -1.88 19.35 -6.10
CA GLY A 249 -2.70 19.25 -7.31
C GLY A 249 -4.20 19.40 -7.02
N GLY A 250 -4.67 18.81 -5.91
CA GLY A 250 -6.06 18.96 -5.44
C GLY A 250 -6.42 20.40 -5.06
N ILE A 251 -5.49 21.17 -4.49
CA ILE A 251 -5.71 22.59 -4.17
C ILE A 251 -5.90 23.41 -5.44
N PHE A 252 -5.07 23.21 -6.47
CA PHE A 252 -5.21 23.91 -7.75
C PHE A 252 -6.55 23.57 -8.42
N ALA A 253 -6.98 22.30 -8.39
CA ALA A 253 -8.30 21.92 -8.88
C ALA A 253 -9.43 22.63 -8.12
N ALA A 254 -9.39 22.66 -6.78
CA ALA A 254 -10.40 23.35 -5.97
C ALA A 254 -10.47 24.86 -6.25
N VAL A 255 -9.32 25.51 -6.49
CA VAL A 255 -9.28 26.92 -6.90
C VAL A 255 -9.95 27.11 -8.26
N ALA A 256 -9.74 26.19 -9.21
CA ALA A 256 -10.44 26.23 -10.50
C ALA A 256 -11.96 26.26 -10.32
N GLY A 257 -12.50 25.44 -9.41
CA GLY A 257 -13.92 25.34 -9.11
C GLY A 257 -14.51 26.59 -8.53
N ILE A 258 -13.79 27.22 -7.61
CA ILE A 258 -14.19 28.51 -7.04
C ILE A 258 -14.26 29.57 -8.14
N VAL A 259 -13.25 29.64 -9.01
CA VAL A 259 -13.24 30.58 -10.13
C VAL A 259 -14.38 30.28 -11.11
N ALA A 260 -14.64 29.01 -11.41
CA ALA A 260 -15.76 28.57 -12.26
C ALA A 260 -17.11 28.98 -11.68
N MET A 261 -17.32 28.76 -10.38
CA MET A 261 -18.54 29.13 -9.69
C MET A 261 -18.81 30.63 -9.74
N VAL A 262 -17.79 31.46 -9.45
CA VAL A 262 -17.90 32.92 -9.52
C VAL A 262 -18.17 33.38 -10.95
N THR A 263 -17.51 32.77 -11.94
CA THR A 263 -17.65 33.12 -13.35
C THR A 263 -19.07 32.82 -13.85
N VAL A 264 -19.58 31.61 -13.60
CA VAL A 264 -20.92 31.22 -14.04
C VAL A 264 -21.99 32.04 -13.31
N ALA A 265 -21.82 32.31 -12.01
CA ALA A 265 -22.77 33.15 -11.26
C ALA A 265 -22.85 34.60 -11.77
N ARG A 266 -21.76 35.12 -12.35
CA ARG A 266 -21.75 36.44 -13.01
C ARG A 266 -22.31 36.40 -14.42
N ALA A 267 -22.02 35.34 -15.18
CA ALA A 267 -22.48 35.20 -16.55
C ALA A 267 -23.99 34.91 -16.65
N VAL A 268 -24.55 34.22 -15.65
CA VAL A 268 -25.97 33.84 -15.63
C VAL A 268 -26.61 34.26 -14.29
N PRO A 269 -26.83 35.56 -14.08
CA PRO A 269 -27.37 36.07 -12.81
C PRO A 269 -28.81 35.62 -12.54
N SER A 270 -29.54 35.17 -13.56
CA SER A 270 -30.89 34.62 -13.45
C SER A 270 -30.93 33.22 -12.82
N VAL A 271 -29.80 32.50 -12.81
CA VAL A 271 -29.71 31.17 -12.20
C VAL A 271 -29.35 31.32 -10.73
N ASN A 272 -30.07 30.60 -9.88
CA ASN A 272 -29.81 30.55 -8.45
C ASN A 272 -28.33 30.15 -8.20
N LYS A 273 -27.60 30.99 -7.46
CA LYS A 273 -26.18 30.80 -7.15
C LYS A 273 -25.89 29.43 -6.52
N TYR A 274 -26.83 28.88 -5.76
CA TYR A 274 -26.72 27.54 -5.18
C TYR A 274 -26.75 26.44 -6.25
N VAL A 275 -27.61 26.56 -7.26
CA VAL A 275 -27.69 25.60 -8.38
C VAL A 275 -26.39 25.63 -9.18
N THR A 276 -25.89 26.83 -9.49
CA THR A 276 -24.59 27.02 -10.15
C THR A 276 -23.46 26.37 -9.35
N ALA A 277 -23.43 26.59 -8.03
CA ALA A 277 -22.42 25.99 -7.16
C ALA A 277 -22.45 24.46 -7.17
N THR A 278 -23.64 23.86 -7.05
CA THR A 278 -23.82 22.41 -7.06
C THR A 278 -23.38 21.78 -8.38
N VAL A 279 -23.74 22.40 -9.52
CA VAL A 279 -23.36 21.88 -10.85
C VAL A 279 -21.84 21.94 -11.05
N VAL A 280 -21.20 23.05 -10.71
CA VAL A 280 -19.74 23.20 -10.82
C VAL A 280 -19.04 22.16 -9.96
N LEU A 281 -19.45 22.00 -8.70
CA LEU A 281 -18.89 21.00 -7.79
C LEU A 281 -19.04 19.57 -8.34
N ALA A 282 -20.22 19.23 -8.89
CA ALA A 282 -20.48 17.91 -9.46
C ALA A 282 -19.56 17.62 -10.66
N VAL A 283 -19.35 18.60 -11.54
CA VAL A 283 -18.44 18.47 -12.69
C VAL A 283 -17.00 18.27 -12.23
N GLU A 284 -16.52 19.04 -11.26
CA GLU A 284 -15.17 18.90 -10.72
C GLU A 284 -14.94 17.54 -10.07
N MET A 285 -15.88 17.10 -9.23
CA MET A 285 -15.81 15.78 -8.59
C MET A 285 -15.80 14.66 -9.63
N GLY A 286 -16.55 14.82 -10.73
CA GLY A 286 -16.52 13.92 -11.88
C GLY A 286 -15.13 13.86 -12.53
N ILE A 287 -14.53 15.02 -12.84
CA ILE A 287 -13.20 15.11 -13.45
C ILE A 287 -12.14 14.47 -12.55
N VAL A 288 -12.11 14.84 -11.26
CA VAL A 288 -11.15 14.29 -10.29
C VAL A 288 -11.31 12.77 -10.19
N SER A 289 -12.55 12.26 -10.12
CA SER A 289 -12.82 10.83 -10.05
C SER A 289 -12.33 10.08 -11.30
N VAL A 290 -12.53 10.64 -12.49
CA VAL A 290 -12.04 10.07 -13.75
C VAL A 290 -10.50 10.07 -13.78
N VAL A 291 -9.86 11.18 -13.40
CA VAL A 291 -8.39 11.29 -13.38
C VAL A 291 -7.77 10.31 -12.39
N VAL A 292 -8.31 10.24 -11.16
CA VAL A 292 -7.86 9.28 -10.13
C VAL A 292 -8.10 7.84 -10.61
N GLY A 293 -9.25 7.56 -11.22
CA GLY A 293 -9.56 6.24 -11.78
C GLY A 293 -8.61 5.83 -12.92
N LEU A 294 -8.29 6.75 -13.83
CA LEU A 294 -7.33 6.54 -14.92
C LEU A 294 -5.92 6.35 -14.34
N TYR A 295 -5.57 7.11 -13.32
CA TYR A 295 -4.28 7.06 -12.66
C TYR A 295 -4.03 5.72 -11.95
N GLN A 296 -5.03 5.22 -11.23
CA GLN A 296 -4.96 3.91 -10.57
C GLN A 296 -4.79 2.75 -11.58
N ARG A 297 -5.08 2.97 -12.86
CA ARG A 297 -4.87 2.00 -13.93
C ARG A 297 -3.49 2.08 -14.60
N LEU A 298 -2.67 3.10 -14.30
CA LEU A 298 -1.33 3.21 -14.86
C LEU A 298 -0.37 2.23 -14.15
N PRO A 299 0.40 1.40 -14.89
CA PRO A 299 1.34 0.46 -14.28
C PRO A 299 2.44 1.20 -13.50
N ALA A 300 2.92 0.59 -12.41
CA ALA A 300 4.12 1.05 -11.73
C ALA A 300 5.32 0.97 -12.69
N LEU A 301 6.11 2.03 -12.79
CA LEU A 301 7.34 2.00 -13.60
C LEU A 301 8.37 1.12 -12.88
N PRO A 302 8.84 0.02 -13.48
CA PRO A 302 9.79 -0.87 -12.82
C PRO A 302 11.18 -0.22 -12.67
N PRO A 303 11.97 -0.57 -11.63
CA PRO A 303 13.31 -0.06 -11.36
C PRO A 303 14.40 -0.55 -12.36
N THR A 304 14.00 -0.94 -13.57
CA THR A 304 14.79 -1.61 -14.61
C THR A 304 16.08 -0.87 -14.99
N ARG A 305 16.09 0.48 -15.03
CA ARG A 305 17.28 1.24 -15.47
C ARG A 305 18.44 1.13 -14.48
N ALA A 306 18.15 1.21 -13.18
CA ALA A 306 19.18 1.13 -12.15
C ALA A 306 19.85 -0.25 -12.13
N ARG A 307 19.05 -1.31 -12.30
CA ARG A 307 19.53 -2.69 -12.38
C ARG A 307 20.37 -2.97 -13.61
N LYS A 308 19.96 -2.49 -14.79
CA LYS A 308 20.79 -2.59 -16.01
C LYS A 308 22.16 -1.93 -15.83
N LYS A 309 22.20 -0.75 -15.20
CA LYS A 309 23.47 -0.05 -14.92
C LYS A 309 24.33 -0.83 -13.91
N LEU A 310 23.71 -1.41 -12.88
CA LEU A 310 24.43 -2.25 -11.92
C LEU A 310 25.00 -3.50 -12.58
N ALA A 311 24.21 -4.18 -13.42
CA ALA A 311 24.65 -5.34 -14.18
C ALA A 311 25.90 -5.03 -15.02
N ALA A 312 25.84 -3.95 -15.79
CA ALA A 312 26.96 -3.51 -16.62
C ALA A 312 28.22 -3.17 -15.80
N ARG A 313 28.08 -2.58 -14.61
CA ARG A 313 29.21 -2.23 -13.74
C ARG A 313 29.95 -3.45 -13.19
N HIS A 314 29.23 -4.53 -12.89
CA HIS A 314 29.80 -5.74 -12.28
C HIS A 314 30.00 -6.88 -13.27
N GLY A 315 29.75 -6.65 -14.57
CA GLY A 315 29.81 -7.71 -15.59
C GLY A 315 28.76 -8.80 -15.39
N TRP A 316 27.63 -8.47 -14.76
CA TRP A 316 26.51 -9.39 -14.58
C TRP A 316 25.55 -9.33 -15.77
N GLU A 317 24.81 -10.42 -15.97
CA GLU A 317 23.74 -10.52 -16.95
C GLU A 317 22.44 -9.94 -16.37
N PHE A 318 21.79 -9.06 -17.14
CA PHE A 318 20.46 -8.56 -16.79
C PHE A 318 19.39 -9.28 -17.63
N LEU A 319 18.41 -9.87 -16.95
CA LEU A 319 17.28 -10.56 -17.56
C LEU A 319 15.97 -9.87 -17.12
N PRO A 320 15.08 -9.45 -18.04
CA PRO A 320 13.83 -8.79 -17.67
C PRO A 320 12.92 -9.65 -16.78
N ALA A 321 12.93 -10.97 -16.98
CA ALA A 321 12.24 -11.93 -16.14
C ALA A 321 12.91 -13.31 -16.22
N LEU A 322 12.90 -14.06 -15.12
CA LEU A 322 13.37 -15.46 -15.09
C LEU A 322 12.45 -16.32 -14.21
N ALA A 323 12.05 -17.49 -14.70
CA ALA A 323 11.37 -18.49 -13.91
C ALA A 323 12.42 -19.33 -13.16
N VAL A 324 12.26 -19.46 -11.85
CA VAL A 324 13.17 -20.23 -10.97
C VAL A 324 12.36 -21.21 -10.14
N ALA A 325 12.96 -22.36 -9.80
CA ALA A 325 12.31 -23.32 -8.92
C ALA A 325 12.07 -22.70 -7.54
N VAL A 326 10.93 -23.00 -6.92
CA VAL A 326 10.71 -22.63 -5.51
C VAL A 326 11.52 -23.62 -4.66
N PRO A 327 12.46 -23.15 -3.81
CA PRO A 327 13.33 -24.05 -3.05
C PRO A 327 12.58 -25.02 -2.13
N GLY A 328 11.42 -24.60 -1.62
CA GLY A 328 10.52 -25.43 -0.83
C GLY A 328 9.33 -24.64 -0.26
N PRO A 329 8.50 -25.30 0.59
CA PRO A 329 7.27 -24.71 1.11
C PRO A 329 7.49 -23.44 1.95
N VAL A 330 8.66 -23.25 2.55
CA VAL A 330 8.91 -22.11 3.44
C VAL A 330 9.32 -20.87 2.67
N SER A 331 10.12 -21.05 1.63
CA SER A 331 10.35 -20.03 0.62
C SER A 331 9.02 -19.62 -0.01
N ALA A 332 8.13 -20.58 -0.31
CA ALA A 332 6.80 -20.25 -0.83
C ALA A 332 5.98 -19.37 0.13
N GLN A 333 6.07 -19.58 1.45
CA GLN A 333 5.36 -18.78 2.45
C GLN A 333 5.98 -17.40 2.69
N ARG A 334 7.30 -17.25 2.52
CA ARG A 334 8.00 -15.96 2.68
C ARG A 334 7.92 -15.07 1.44
N LEU A 335 7.83 -15.68 0.26
CA LEU A 335 7.88 -14.97 -1.01
C LEU A 335 6.48 -14.48 -1.43
N ILE A 336 6.37 -13.19 -1.72
CA ILE A 336 5.11 -12.53 -2.05
C ILE A 336 4.47 -13.20 -3.26
N GLY A 337 3.21 -13.61 -3.10
CA GLY A 337 2.41 -14.16 -4.19
C GLY A 337 2.91 -15.52 -4.69
N VAL A 338 3.61 -16.32 -3.87
CA VAL A 338 3.99 -17.70 -4.19
C VAL A 338 3.06 -18.67 -3.45
N GLN A 339 2.47 -19.62 -4.19
CA GLN A 339 1.61 -20.64 -3.59
C GLN A 339 2.43 -21.73 -2.94
N GLU A 340 1.93 -22.27 -1.83
CA GLU A 340 2.51 -23.44 -1.19
C GLU A 340 2.45 -24.63 -2.16
N GLY A 341 3.61 -25.27 -2.39
CA GLY A 341 3.74 -26.34 -3.39
C GLY A 341 3.90 -25.87 -4.84
N ALA A 342 4.02 -24.56 -5.10
CA ALA A 342 4.35 -24.09 -6.44
C ALA A 342 5.71 -24.64 -6.89
N PRO A 343 5.83 -25.27 -8.08
CA PRO A 343 7.09 -25.84 -8.54
C PRO A 343 8.09 -24.75 -8.97
N SER A 344 7.58 -23.57 -9.36
CA SER A 344 8.38 -22.44 -9.82
C SER A 344 7.74 -21.10 -9.47
N MET A 345 8.57 -20.06 -9.45
CA MET A 345 8.18 -18.67 -9.30
C MET A 345 8.81 -17.81 -10.39
N GLN A 346 8.17 -16.68 -10.69
CA GLN A 346 8.70 -15.69 -11.63
C GLN A 346 9.39 -14.55 -10.86
N LEU A 347 10.64 -14.30 -11.21
CA LEU A 347 11.38 -13.11 -10.81
C LEU A 347 11.46 -12.12 -11.97
N HIS A 348 11.49 -10.84 -11.65
CA HIS A 348 11.59 -9.71 -12.59
C HIS A 348 12.88 -8.91 -12.36
N ASP A 349 13.32 -8.17 -13.38
CA ASP A 349 14.54 -7.35 -13.34
C ASP A 349 15.73 -8.11 -12.70
N VAL A 350 15.96 -9.32 -13.20
CA VAL A 350 16.89 -10.30 -12.63
C VAL A 350 18.32 -9.96 -13.00
N LEU A 351 19.21 -10.04 -12.02
CA LEU A 351 20.66 -9.97 -12.15
C LEU A 351 21.21 -11.37 -11.91
N ARG A 352 21.99 -11.87 -12.88
CA ARG A 352 22.66 -13.16 -12.79
C ARG A 352 24.16 -12.93 -12.93
N GLY A 353 24.94 -13.45 -11.99
CA GLY A 353 26.38 -13.28 -12.02
C GLY A 353 27.11 -14.29 -11.13
N THR A 354 28.41 -14.08 -10.98
CA THR A 354 29.27 -14.86 -10.09
C THR A 354 30.07 -13.89 -9.23
N VAL A 355 30.06 -14.07 -7.92
CA VAL A 355 30.80 -13.26 -6.96
C VAL A 355 31.49 -14.19 -5.96
N ASN A 356 32.77 -13.94 -5.67
CA ASN A 356 33.59 -14.83 -4.83
C ASN A 356 33.60 -16.29 -5.33
N GLY A 357 33.50 -16.51 -6.65
CA GLY A 357 33.42 -17.84 -7.27
C GLY A 357 32.07 -18.55 -7.11
N VAL A 358 31.08 -17.93 -6.46
CA VAL A 358 29.75 -18.50 -6.22
C VAL A 358 28.72 -17.86 -7.16
N PRO A 359 27.88 -18.65 -7.85
CA PRO A 359 26.81 -18.09 -8.66
C PRO A 359 25.81 -17.34 -7.78
N VAL A 360 25.20 -16.28 -8.30
CA VAL A 360 24.17 -15.54 -7.58
C VAL A 360 23.10 -15.09 -8.53
N LEU A 361 21.86 -15.14 -8.03
CA LEU A 361 20.70 -14.59 -8.68
C LEU A 361 20.05 -13.57 -7.77
N VAL A 362 19.75 -12.38 -8.29
CA VAL A 362 18.98 -11.36 -7.59
C VAL A 362 17.84 -10.91 -8.46
N GLY A 363 16.61 -10.98 -7.98
CA GLY A 363 15.44 -10.62 -8.76
C GLY A 363 14.34 -10.04 -7.91
N ASP A 364 13.43 -9.29 -8.52
CA ASP A 364 12.25 -8.77 -7.86
C ASP A 364 11.11 -9.76 -7.97
N ARG A 365 10.61 -10.17 -6.81
CA ARG A 365 9.35 -10.89 -6.71
C ARG A 365 8.22 -9.86 -6.69
N GLN A 366 7.28 -10.06 -7.61
CA GLN A 366 6.07 -9.26 -7.73
C GLN A 366 4.86 -10.17 -7.83
N ARG A 367 3.72 -9.76 -7.27
CA ARG A 367 2.46 -10.48 -7.45
C ARG A 367 2.16 -10.61 -8.94
N ARG A 368 1.41 -11.65 -9.33
CA ARG A 368 0.95 -11.85 -10.72
C ARG A 368 0.21 -10.61 -11.28
N ARG A 369 -0.43 -9.84 -10.39
CA ARG A 369 -1.00 -8.52 -10.67
C ARG A 369 -0.36 -7.52 -9.71
N PRO A 370 0.80 -6.95 -10.08
CA PRO A 370 1.55 -6.07 -9.19
C PRO A 370 0.74 -4.80 -8.93
N ARG A 371 0.56 -4.49 -7.65
CA ARG A 371 -0.01 -3.23 -7.19
C ARG A 371 1.09 -2.20 -7.12
N ARG A 372 0.72 -0.94 -7.30
CA ARG A 372 1.67 0.14 -7.11
C ARG A 372 2.15 0.30 -5.67
N SER A 373 1.32 -0.09 -4.70
CA SER A 373 1.67 -0.13 -3.27
C SER A 373 2.26 -1.46 -2.82
N ASP A 374 2.36 -2.45 -3.72
CA ASP A 374 3.07 -3.67 -3.38
C ASP A 374 4.53 -3.31 -3.09
N PRO A 375 5.07 -3.75 -1.96
CA PRO A 375 6.51 -3.66 -1.77
C PRO A 375 7.16 -4.49 -2.88
N VAL A 376 8.12 -3.90 -3.57
CA VAL A 376 9.03 -4.67 -4.43
C VAL A 376 9.88 -5.50 -3.48
N GLN A 377 9.65 -6.81 -3.46
CA GLN A 377 10.45 -7.74 -2.67
C GLN A 377 11.62 -8.19 -3.53
N THR A 378 12.80 -7.61 -3.29
CA THR A 378 14.03 -8.09 -3.91
C THR A 378 14.46 -9.36 -3.19
N VAL A 379 14.74 -10.40 -3.95
CA VAL A 379 15.10 -11.74 -3.49
C VAL A 379 16.50 -12.05 -4.01
N TRP A 380 17.40 -12.43 -3.11
CA TRP A 380 18.71 -12.98 -3.43
C TRP A 380 18.62 -14.49 -3.27
N MET A 381 19.12 -15.22 -4.27
CA MET A 381 19.23 -16.67 -4.27
C MET A 381 20.68 -17.03 -4.55
N VAL A 382 21.34 -17.64 -3.58
CA VAL A 382 22.71 -18.14 -3.71
C VAL A 382 22.67 -19.66 -3.55
N PRO A 383 23.08 -20.44 -4.56
CA PRO A 383 23.09 -21.88 -4.47
C PRO A 383 24.14 -22.33 -3.45
N LEU A 384 23.76 -23.29 -2.62
CA LEU A 384 24.62 -23.93 -1.65
C LEU A 384 25.43 -25.04 -2.34
N PRO A 385 26.68 -25.30 -1.91
CA PRO A 385 27.50 -26.38 -2.49
C PRO A 385 26.92 -27.77 -2.21
N ALA A 386 26.06 -27.88 -1.20
CA ALA A 386 25.28 -29.08 -0.93
C ALA A 386 23.90 -28.68 -0.40
N PRO A 387 22.85 -29.49 -0.66
CA PRO A 387 21.54 -29.28 -0.05
C PRO A 387 21.63 -29.42 1.47
N VAL A 388 20.92 -28.54 2.16
CA VAL A 388 20.84 -28.54 3.63
C VAL A 388 19.42 -28.95 4.03
N PRO A 389 19.25 -29.81 5.05
CA PRO A 389 17.93 -30.10 5.60
C PRO A 389 17.24 -28.80 5.99
N TYR A 390 15.92 -28.76 5.80
CA TYR A 390 15.13 -27.60 6.17
C TYR A 390 15.27 -27.32 7.67
N PHE A 391 15.54 -26.05 8.01
CA PHE A 391 15.38 -25.54 9.36
C PHE A 391 14.13 -24.68 9.44
N PRO A 392 13.14 -25.02 10.27
CA PRO A 392 12.17 -24.04 10.68
C PRO A 392 12.90 -22.98 11.48
N HIS A 393 13.23 -21.85 10.86
CA HIS A 393 13.38 -20.63 11.64
C HIS A 393 12.07 -20.43 12.38
N THR A 394 12.03 -20.83 13.64
CA THR A 394 11.01 -20.34 14.57
C THR A 394 11.15 -18.83 14.54
N ALA A 395 10.16 -18.18 13.94
CA ALA A 395 10.17 -16.75 13.70
C ALA A 395 10.45 -16.02 15.01
N LEU A 396 11.58 -15.29 15.10
CA LEU A 396 11.77 -14.14 15.99
C LEU A 396 10.99 -14.24 17.31
N THR A 397 11.08 -15.36 18.03
CA THR A 397 10.58 -15.39 19.40
C THR A 397 11.53 -14.45 20.14
N PRO A 398 11.03 -13.45 20.89
CA PRO A 398 11.90 -12.64 21.74
C PRO A 398 12.75 -13.60 22.59
N PRO A 399 14.00 -13.23 22.92
CA PRO A 399 14.94 -14.14 23.56
C PRO A 399 14.29 -14.73 24.82
N GLY A 400 14.01 -16.04 24.80
CA GLY A 400 13.41 -16.72 25.94
C GLY A 400 12.69 -18.05 25.73
N GLN A 401 12.19 -18.40 24.53
CA GLN A 401 11.38 -19.63 24.39
C GLN A 401 11.56 -20.33 23.03
N GLY A 402 12.58 -21.17 22.92
CA GLY A 402 12.82 -22.06 21.77
C GLY A 402 14.25 -22.58 21.77
N GLN A 403 14.52 -23.65 22.54
CA GLN A 403 15.87 -24.10 22.87
C GLN A 403 16.53 -25.00 21.81
N GLY A 404 15.86 -25.28 20.68
CA GLY A 404 16.35 -26.16 19.61
C GLY A 404 17.10 -25.47 18.47
N ASP A 405 16.74 -24.23 18.10
CA ASP A 405 17.23 -23.55 16.88
C ASP A 405 18.36 -22.53 17.13
N ALA A 406 18.66 -22.21 18.39
CA ALA A 406 19.60 -21.14 18.75
C ALA A 406 21.03 -21.39 18.23
N LEU A 407 21.47 -22.65 18.15
CA LEU A 407 22.86 -22.97 17.80
C LEU A 407 23.17 -22.80 16.29
N ALA A 408 22.24 -23.16 15.41
CA ALA A 408 22.41 -22.95 13.97
C ALA A 408 22.36 -21.46 13.66
N ASP A 409 21.42 -20.74 14.27
CA ASP A 409 21.32 -19.28 14.20
C ASP A 409 22.58 -18.60 14.75
N ASP A 410 23.13 -19.05 15.88
CA ASP A 410 24.33 -18.47 16.48
C ASP A 410 25.59 -18.77 15.65
N LEU A 411 25.72 -19.96 15.08
CA LEU A 411 26.81 -20.30 14.15
C LEU A 411 26.72 -19.48 12.88
N LEU A 412 25.53 -19.39 12.27
CA LEU A 412 25.31 -18.61 11.06
C LEU A 412 25.48 -17.12 11.32
N ARG A 413 25.02 -16.60 12.46
CA ARG A 413 25.27 -15.21 12.87
C ARG A 413 26.74 -14.96 13.12
N ALA A 414 27.44 -15.83 13.86
CA ALA A 414 28.87 -15.70 14.11
C ALA A 414 29.68 -15.71 12.80
N PHE A 415 29.34 -16.59 11.85
CA PHE A 415 29.97 -16.61 10.53
C PHE A 415 29.58 -15.42 9.67
N ALA A 416 28.33 -14.94 9.74
CA ALA A 416 27.88 -13.75 9.03
C ALA A 416 28.59 -12.49 9.56
N ASP A 417 28.71 -12.36 10.88
CA ASP A 417 29.43 -11.28 11.56
C ASP A 417 30.93 -11.30 11.20
N GLN A 418 31.53 -12.49 11.14
CA GLN A 418 32.92 -12.68 10.74
C GLN A 418 33.13 -12.39 9.25
N ALA A 419 32.25 -12.87 8.37
CA ALA A 419 32.33 -12.66 6.92
C ALA A 419 32.08 -11.19 6.54
N ALA A 420 31.25 -10.47 7.28
CA ALA A 420 30.93 -9.06 7.02
C ALA A 420 32.04 -8.08 7.46
N GLY A 421 33.03 -8.52 8.25
CA GLY A 421 34.20 -7.73 8.66
C GLY A 421 33.88 -6.48 9.51
N ARG A 422 32.62 -6.33 9.93
CA ARG A 422 32.05 -5.33 10.84
C ARG A 422 30.73 -5.91 11.37
N PRO A 423 30.16 -5.40 12.47
CA PRO A 423 28.77 -5.64 12.82
C PRO A 423 27.90 -4.92 11.78
N PHE A 424 27.88 -5.41 10.55
CA PHE A 424 26.74 -5.16 9.69
C PHE A 424 25.59 -5.78 10.46
N GLY A 425 24.67 -4.94 10.94
CA GLY A 425 23.38 -5.39 11.41
C GLY A 425 22.62 -6.00 10.25
N ILE A 426 23.05 -7.19 9.81
CA ILE A 426 22.40 -8.07 8.85
C ILE A 426 21.10 -8.50 9.53
N THR A 427 20.13 -7.59 9.48
CA THR A 427 18.77 -7.75 9.97
C THR A 427 17.72 -7.77 8.86
N PRO A 428 18.00 -7.96 7.55
CA PRO A 428 16.97 -8.52 6.70
C PRO A 428 16.84 -10.02 6.97
N PRO A 429 15.62 -10.54 6.85
CA PRO A 429 15.37 -11.96 7.05
C PRO A 429 16.00 -12.76 5.91
N TRP A 430 16.99 -13.58 6.27
CA TRP A 430 17.54 -14.63 5.42
C TRP A 430 17.04 -16.00 5.90
N TRP A 431 17.19 -17.02 5.07
CA TRP A 431 16.90 -18.42 5.41
C TRP A 431 17.59 -19.36 4.43
N MET A 432 17.68 -20.65 4.80
CA MET A 432 18.14 -21.72 3.90
C MET A 432 17.02 -22.72 3.67
N GLU A 433 16.85 -23.15 2.42
CA GLU A 433 15.93 -24.21 2.09
C GLU A 433 16.39 -24.94 0.82
N GLY A 434 16.39 -26.28 0.88
CA GLY A 434 16.89 -27.11 -0.21
C GLY A 434 18.36 -26.80 -0.52
N SER A 435 18.61 -26.37 -1.76
CA SER A 435 19.96 -26.06 -2.26
C SER A 435 20.25 -24.55 -2.30
N PHE A 436 19.54 -23.72 -1.55
CA PHE A 436 19.67 -22.27 -1.64
C PHE A 436 19.78 -21.59 -0.27
N LEU A 437 20.67 -20.60 -0.19
CA LEU A 437 20.63 -19.51 0.78
C LEU A 437 19.83 -18.35 0.15
N LEU A 438 18.76 -17.95 0.83
CA LEU A 438 17.85 -16.91 0.39
C LEU A 438 17.89 -15.71 1.33
N CYS A 439 17.68 -14.53 0.77
CA CYS A 439 17.48 -13.30 1.51
C CYS A 439 16.39 -12.47 0.82
N GLU A 440 15.65 -11.69 1.60
CA GLU A 440 14.78 -10.63 1.09
C GLU A 440 15.14 -9.27 1.69
N GLY A 441 14.83 -8.17 1.01
CA GLY A 441 15.34 -6.87 1.42
C GLY A 441 15.08 -5.74 0.42
N PRO A 442 15.62 -4.54 0.68
CA PRO A 442 15.43 -3.38 -0.19
C PRO A 442 16.20 -3.53 -1.51
N GLY A 443 15.55 -3.13 -2.61
CA GLY A 443 16.05 -3.30 -3.97
C GLY A 443 16.93 -2.18 -4.52
N ASP A 444 17.50 -1.32 -3.67
CA ASP A 444 18.39 -0.27 -4.14
C ASP A 444 19.75 -0.85 -4.60
N PRO A 445 20.41 -0.25 -5.61
CA PRO A 445 21.59 -0.85 -6.22
C PRO A 445 22.80 -1.03 -5.31
N GLU A 446 23.00 -0.12 -4.35
CA GLU A 446 24.14 -0.16 -3.42
C GLU A 446 23.97 -1.30 -2.42
N THR A 447 22.76 -1.44 -1.88
CA THR A 447 22.35 -2.59 -1.07
C THR A 447 22.55 -3.88 -1.87
N ILE A 448 22.01 -3.99 -3.09
CA ILE A 448 22.13 -5.23 -3.88
C ILE A 448 23.58 -5.73 -3.99
N ALA A 449 24.53 -4.85 -4.36
CA ALA A 449 25.93 -5.25 -4.50
C ALA A 449 26.57 -5.67 -3.17
N SER A 450 26.30 -4.93 -2.09
CA SER A 450 26.79 -5.26 -0.75
C SER A 450 26.28 -6.63 -0.27
N TRP A 451 24.99 -6.89 -0.44
CA TRP A 451 24.33 -8.13 -0.03
C TRP A 451 24.80 -9.33 -0.84
N VAL A 452 24.95 -9.18 -2.16
CA VAL A 452 25.51 -10.23 -3.02
C VAL A 452 26.90 -10.65 -2.52
N ASN A 453 27.78 -9.68 -2.24
CA ASN A 453 29.13 -9.98 -1.76
C ASN A 453 29.11 -10.66 -0.39
N ALA A 454 28.26 -10.21 0.54
CA ALA A 454 28.13 -10.82 1.87
C ALA A 454 27.63 -12.28 1.78
N LEU A 455 26.51 -12.52 1.09
CA LEU A 455 25.90 -13.85 0.98
C LEU A 455 26.81 -14.85 0.26
N THR A 456 27.46 -14.43 -0.84
CA THR A 456 28.39 -15.32 -1.56
C THR A 456 29.65 -15.62 -0.76
N ARG A 457 30.13 -14.67 0.06
CA ARG A 457 31.26 -14.91 0.97
C ARG A 457 30.91 -15.92 2.06
N ILE A 458 29.71 -15.80 2.66
CA ILE A 458 29.20 -16.80 3.60
C ILE A 458 29.23 -18.19 2.95
N VAL A 459 28.67 -18.32 1.74
CA VAL A 459 28.63 -19.60 1.04
C VAL A 459 30.02 -20.12 0.68
N ALA A 460 30.95 -19.25 0.28
CA ALA A 460 32.31 -19.65 -0.08
C ALA A 460 33.17 -20.07 1.13
N GLN A 461 32.97 -19.46 2.29
CA GLN A 461 33.86 -19.63 3.45
C GLN A 461 33.30 -20.57 4.52
N MET A 462 32.00 -20.85 4.49
CA MET A 462 31.37 -21.70 5.50
C MET A 462 31.85 -23.15 5.38
N PRO A 463 32.23 -23.81 6.50
CA PRO A 463 32.62 -25.22 6.50
C PRO A 463 31.36 -26.11 6.39
N TRP A 464 30.81 -26.22 5.18
CA TRP A 464 29.54 -26.90 4.91
C TRP A 464 29.51 -28.35 5.37
N ASP A 465 30.65 -29.05 5.39
CA ASP A 465 30.74 -30.41 5.91
C ASP A 465 30.47 -30.47 7.41
N THR A 466 31.06 -29.55 8.18
CA THR A 466 30.81 -29.41 9.62
C THR A 466 29.37 -29.02 9.90
N VAL A 467 28.82 -28.11 9.12
CA VAL A 467 27.41 -27.70 9.22
C VAL A 467 26.50 -28.90 8.96
N ARG A 468 26.69 -29.62 7.85
CA ARG A 468 25.90 -30.82 7.52
C ARG A 468 26.02 -31.92 8.58
N ALA A 469 27.23 -32.23 9.04
CA ALA A 469 27.45 -33.27 10.04
C ALA A 469 26.74 -32.93 11.36
N ARG A 470 26.77 -31.66 11.79
CA ARG A 470 26.06 -31.21 12.98
C ARG A 470 24.54 -31.26 12.82
N ILE A 471 24.03 -30.92 11.64
CA ILE A 471 22.60 -30.99 11.35
C ILE A 471 22.11 -32.44 11.36
N ALA A 472 22.83 -33.32 10.68
CA ALA A 472 22.50 -34.74 10.63
C ALA A 472 22.59 -35.43 12.01
N GLY A 473 23.45 -34.92 12.90
CA GLY A 473 23.61 -35.40 14.27
C GLY A 473 22.65 -34.79 15.29
N SER A 474 21.89 -33.75 14.92
CA SER A 474 20.84 -33.20 15.79
C SER A 474 19.66 -34.17 15.78
N PRO A 475 19.18 -34.66 16.94
CA PRO A 475 18.02 -35.54 16.98
C PRO A 475 16.85 -34.83 16.29
N SER A 476 16.24 -35.50 15.31
CA SER A 476 15.08 -35.01 14.57
C SER A 476 13.99 -34.61 15.58
N ALA A 477 13.75 -33.31 15.71
CA ALA A 477 12.70 -32.75 16.56
C ALA A 477 11.33 -32.87 15.88
#